data_AF-M2B5R4-F1
#
_entry.id   AF-M2B5R4-F1
#
_cell.length_a   1.000
_cell.length_b   1.000
_cell.length_c   1.000
_cell.angle_alpha   90.00
_cell.angle_beta   90.00
_cell.angle_gamma   90.00
#
_symmetry.space_group_name_H-M   'P 1'
#
loop_
_entity.id
_entity.type
_entity.pdbx_description
1 polymer ?
#
loop_
_entity_poly.entity_id
_entity_poly.type
_entity_poly.pdbx_seq_one_letter_code
_entity_poly.pdbx_strand_id
1 'polypeptide(L)' 'MSHGWFHTTKRIGPISEPELLLRIDRGKISPETLVQSSKTRQRWVPMSTIEPAMRRWKQSHPNEAGDAAHGQAS' A
#
# COMPACT_ATOMS: atom_id res chain seq x y z
N MET A 1 -9.42 -16.45 21.03
CA MET A 1 -7.99 -16.21 20.73
C MET A 1 -7.94 -15.23 19.56
N SER A 2 -8.05 -13.94 19.85
CA SER A 2 -8.11 -12.88 18.85
C SER A 2 -6.69 -12.57 18.43
N HIS A 3 -6.24 -13.10 17.30
CA HIS A 3 -4.93 -12.77 16.74
C HIS A 3 -4.93 -11.30 16.33
N GLY A 4 -4.54 -10.43 17.26
CA GLY A 4 -4.11 -9.08 16.94
C GLY A 4 -2.89 -9.21 16.04
N TRP A 5 -3.09 -9.05 14.73
CA TRP A 5 -2.01 -9.09 13.77
C TRP A 5 -1.16 -7.85 13.98
N PHE A 6 -0.12 -8.02 14.79
CA PHE A 6 0.89 -7.03 15.11
C PHE A 6 1.24 -6.18 13.87
N HIS A 7 0.85 -4.92 13.91
CA HIS A 7 1.33 -3.86 13.03
C HIS A 7 2.79 -3.59 13.38
N THR A 8 3.68 -4.52 13.02
CA THR A 8 5.11 -4.24 12.98
C THR A 8 5.31 -3.25 11.84
N THR A 9 5.49 -1.97 12.19
CA THR A 9 5.86 -0.89 11.26
C THR A 9 7.27 -1.16 10.73
N LYS A 10 7.38 -2.08 9.76
CA LYS A 10 8.66 -2.46 9.16
C LYS A 10 8.99 -1.48 8.04
N ARG A 11 10.05 -0.71 8.22
CA ARG A 11 10.64 0.08 7.13
C ARG A 11 11.29 -0.88 6.13
N ILE A 12 10.86 -0.84 4.87
CA ILE A 12 11.45 -1.68 3.82
C ILE A 12 12.18 -0.82 2.81
N GLY A 13 13.52 -0.81 2.94
CA GLY A 13 14.50 -0.32 1.98
C GLY A 13 14.39 1.16 1.56
N PRO A 14 15.38 1.65 0.82
CA PRO A 14 15.10 2.23 -0.49
C PRO A 14 14.73 1.09 -1.46
N ILE A 15 13.59 1.20 -2.12
CA ILE A 15 13.19 0.28 -3.19
C ILE A 15 12.99 1.06 -4.47
N SER A 16 13.25 0.42 -5.60
CA SER A 16 12.95 1.00 -6.91
C SER A 16 11.45 1.07 -7.14
N GLU A 17 11.00 2.03 -7.96
CA GLU A 17 9.61 2.14 -8.41
C GLU A 17 9.02 0.81 -8.94
N PRO A 18 9.70 0.02 -9.81
CA PRO A 18 9.16 -1.27 -10.25
C PRO A 18 8.93 -2.28 -9.12
N GLU A 19 9.77 -2.26 -8.08
CA GLU A 19 9.58 -3.16 -6.94
C GLU A 19 8.43 -2.73 -6.04
N LEU A 20 8.20 -1.41 -5.91
CA LEU A 20 6.98 -0.88 -5.29
C LEU A 20 5.73 -1.39 -6.04
N LEU A 21 5.72 -1.28 -7.37
CA LEU A 21 4.61 -1.74 -8.20
C LEU A 21 4.37 -3.26 -8.09
N LEU A 22 5.44 -4.06 -8.09
CA LEU A 22 5.33 -5.51 -7.91
C LEU A 22 4.73 -5.89 -6.55
N ARG A 23 5.02 -5.11 -5.51
CA ARG A 23 4.44 -5.33 -4.17
C ARG A 23 3.00 -4.88 -4.07
N ILE A 24 2.62 -3.83 -4.79
CA ILE A 24 1.22 -3.46 -5.02
C ILE A 24 0.52 -4.66 -5.66
N ASP A 25 1.00 -5.15 -6.80
CA ASP A 25 0.38 -6.27 -7.53
C ASP A 25 0.27 -7.58 -6.72
N ARG A 26 1.11 -7.74 -5.69
CA ARG A 26 1.09 -8.89 -4.78
C ARG A 26 0.18 -8.71 -3.56
N GLY A 27 -0.58 -7.62 -3.46
CA GLY A 27 -1.43 -7.30 -2.30
C GLY A 27 -0.64 -7.02 -1.03
N LYS A 28 0.64 -6.64 -1.14
CA LYS A 28 1.52 -6.36 0.03
C LYS A 28 1.54 -4.89 0.43
N ILE A 29 0.86 -4.03 -0.34
CA ILE A 29 0.82 -2.59 -0.13
C ILE A 29 -0.62 -2.12 -0.24
N SER A 30 -1.14 -1.58 0.86
CA SER A 30 -2.44 -0.93 0.92
C SER A 30 -2.32 0.58 0.64
N PRO A 31 -3.39 1.28 0.24
CA PRO A 31 -3.37 2.72 -0.01
C PRO A 31 -2.91 3.58 1.18
N GLU A 32 -3.11 3.11 2.41
CA GLU A 32 -2.65 3.74 3.65
C GLU A 32 -1.14 3.57 3.92
N THR A 33 -0.47 2.67 3.20
CA THR A 33 0.97 2.40 3.38
C THR A 33 1.77 3.67 3.14
N LEU A 34 2.59 4.06 4.11
CA LEU A 34 3.45 5.23 3.97
C LEU A 34 4.63 4.92 3.04
N VAL A 35 4.85 5.79 2.05
CA VAL A 35 5.93 5.70 1.08
C VAL A 35 6.78 6.97 1.17
N GLN A 36 8.10 6.81 1.02
CA GLN A 36 9.07 7.89 1.00
C GLN A 36 9.90 7.77 -0.29
N SER A 37 10.06 8.88 -1.02
CA SER A 37 10.95 8.94 -2.18
C SER A 37 11.54 10.35 -2.36
N SER A 38 12.46 10.50 -3.31
CA SER A 38 12.95 11.81 -3.72
C SER A 38 11.82 12.71 -4.26
N LYS A 39 10.82 12.12 -4.94
CA LYS A 39 9.65 12.84 -5.47
C LYS A 39 8.77 13.42 -4.35
N THR A 40 8.77 12.78 -3.17
CA THR A 40 8.02 13.26 -1.99
C THR A 40 8.87 14.16 -1.09
N ARG A 41 10.01 14.67 -1.58
CA ARG A 41 10.97 15.47 -0.80
C ARG A 41 11.38 14.77 0.49
N GLN A 42 11.56 13.45 0.43
CA GLN A 42 11.87 12.61 1.60
C GLN A 42 10.81 12.67 2.71
N ARG A 43 9.58 13.10 2.43
CA ARG A 43 8.46 13.00 3.37
C ARG A 43 7.78 11.64 3.23
N TRP A 44 7.34 11.10 4.35
CA TRP A 44 6.43 9.97 4.38
C TRP A 44 5.03 10.45 4.01
N VAL A 45 4.48 9.90 2.93
CA VAL A 45 3.13 10.21 2.49
C VAL A 45 2.38 8.89 2.24
N PRO A 46 1.06 8.83 2.47
CA PRO A 46 0.27 7.64 2.12
C PRO A 46 0.39 7.31 0.64
N MET A 47 0.44 6.03 0.28
CA MET A 47 0.48 5.60 -1.13
C MET A 47 -0.72 6.15 -1.93
N SER A 48 -1.87 6.34 -1.27
CA SER A 48 -3.06 6.98 -1.85
C SER A 48 -2.80 8.36 -2.44
N THR A 49 -1.80 9.10 -1.97
CA THR A 49 -1.46 10.44 -2.53
C THR A 49 -0.57 10.34 -3.77
N ILE A 50 -0.10 9.14 -4.12
CA ILE A 50 0.76 8.88 -5.27
C ILE A 50 -0.13 8.34 -6.39
N GLU A 51 -0.56 9.23 -7.30
CA GLU A 51 -1.46 8.88 -8.42
C GLU A 51 -1.03 7.66 -9.25
N PRO A 52 0.23 7.51 -9.73
CA PRO A 52 0.61 6.36 -10.53
C PRO A 52 0.53 5.04 -9.76
N ALA A 53 0.86 5.05 -8.47
CA ALA A 53 0.74 3.88 -7.60
C ALA A 53 -0.74 3.54 -7.34
N MET A 54 -1.56 4.54 -7.07
CA MET A 54 -2.99 4.35 -6.84
C MET A 54 -3.72 3.86 -8.10
N ARG A 55 -3.34 4.33 -9.29
CA ARG A 55 -3.87 3.83 -10.56
C ARG A 55 -3.53 2.36 -10.78
N ARG A 56 -2.32 1.92 -10.43
CA ARG A 56 -1.91 0.52 -10.50
C ARG A 56 -2.66 -0.33 -9.48
N TRP A 57 -2.77 0.14 -8.24
CA TRP A 57 -3.50 -0.57 -7.19
C TRP A 57 -4.96 -0.83 -7.60
N LYS A 58 -5.66 0.18 -8.14
CA LYS A 58 -7.04 0.02 -8.66
C LYS A 58 -7.16 -0.96 -9.83
N GLN A 59 -6.14 -1.06 -10.68
CA GLN A 59 -6.13 -2.01 -11.80
C GLN A 59 -5.88 -3.44 -11.33
N SER A 60 -4.98 -3.61 -10.36
CA SER A 60 -4.61 -4.93 -9.84
C SER A 60 -5.60 -5.45 -8.79
N HIS A 61 -6.41 -4.57 -8.17
CA HIS A 61 -7.40 -4.90 -7.12
C HIS A 61 -8.79 -4.33 -7.44
N PRO A 62 -9.45 -4.81 -8.52
CA PRO A 62 -10.76 -4.31 -8.92
C PRO A 62 -11.88 -4.59 -7.89
N ASN A 63 -11.78 -5.67 -7.10
CA ASN A 63 -12.77 -6.02 -6.09
C ASN A 63 -12.63 -5.24 -4.78
N GLU A 64 -11.41 -4.82 -4.39
CA GLU A 64 -11.21 -4.04 -3.15
C GLU A 64 -11.68 -2.58 -3.29
N ALA A 65 -11.87 -2.09 -4.53
CA ALA A 65 -12.46 -0.77 -4.77
C ALA A 65 -13.98 -0.74 -4.43
N GLY A 66 -14.65 -1.89 -4.41
CA GLY A 66 -16.05 -2.04 -4.01
C GLY A 66 -16.25 -2.41 -2.53
N ASP A 67 -15.22 -2.95 -1.88
CA ASP A 67 -15.27 -3.51 -0.52
C ASP A 67 -14.54 -2.66 0.54
N ALA A 68 -14.21 -1.40 0.26
CA ALA A 68 -13.79 -0.45 1.29
C ALA A 68 -14.91 -0.10 2.31
N ALA A 69 -16.04 -0.83 2.30
CA ALA A 69 -17.11 -0.81 3.28
C ALA A 69 -17.27 -2.14 4.06
N HIS A 70 -16.46 -3.19 3.82
CA HIS A 70 -16.62 -4.45 4.54
C HIS A 70 -15.29 -5.10 4.93
N GLY A 71 -14.94 -4.94 6.20
CA GLY A 71 -14.23 -5.92 7.03
C GLY A 71 -12.90 -6.45 6.51
N GLN A 72 -11.76 -6.15 7.13
CA GLN A 72 -11.49 -6.69 8.46
C GLN A 72 -12.39 -7.89 8.82
N ALA A 73 -11.93 -9.08 8.44
CA ALA A 73 -12.12 -10.36 9.12
C ALA A 73 -13.54 -10.77 9.57
N SER A 74 -14.00 -11.91 9.06
CA SER A 74 -14.79 -12.89 9.80
C SER A 74 -14.39 -14.30 9.39
#